data_AF-A0A7X2ZUA8-F1
#
_entry.id   AF-A0A7X2ZUA8-F1
#
_cell.length_a   1.000
_cell.length_b   1.000
_cell.length_c   1.000
_cell.angle_alpha   90.00
_cell.angle_beta   90.00
_cell.angle_gamma   90.00
#
_symmetry.space_group_name_H-M   'P 1'
#
loop_
_entity.id
_entity.type
_entity.pdbx_description
1 polymer ?
#
loop_
_entity_poly.entity_id
_entity_poly.type
_entity_poly.pdbx_seq_one_letter_code
_entity_poly.pdbx_strand_id
1 'polypeptide(L)'
;MLFRNSNLNTSRDLTITFGYSYAFDNFKIDFDRGRRSVNDRESRTRENALSFRYRNVSYNGTIPELNEQLTNVSGSSQFADIPQFKKDELKILLAIVKEQKREEKYKESALVFLKELYAYGDFQAIYDDALYNIIISIKDDMTKIDMALEKLFVVKKLEADKHPLNGKAVNDYSVRDKALAPKYKALLKERGTRLEKLVGHRWMETQFAEYTTKEDIVNPSGFLKEFKEANALKGFEIFEKSEGNVQKLEYFLENEIIDFYYKKSLNLVNPDLFELKYINKN
;
A
#
# COMPACT_ATOMS: atom_id res chain seq x y z
N MET A 1 -62.30 16.61 5.85
CA MET A 1 -62.03 15.48 6.77
C MET A 1 -61.18 14.49 6.00
N LEU A 2 -59.86 14.33 6.29
CA LEU A 2 -59.27 13.44 7.32
C LEU A 2 -59.68 11.96 7.06
N PHE A 3 -58.81 10.97 6.86
CA PHE A 3 -57.51 10.66 7.49
C PHE A 3 -56.58 9.80 6.60
N ARG A 4 -55.29 9.91 6.95
CA ARG A 4 -54.12 9.05 6.66
C ARG A 4 -54.34 7.61 7.17
N ASN A 5 -53.78 6.61 6.48
CA ASN A 5 -53.01 5.58 7.20
C ASN A 5 -51.97 4.89 6.31
N SER A 6 -50.75 4.93 6.80
CA SER A 6 -49.50 4.39 6.27
C SER A 6 -49.18 3.06 6.95
N ASN A 7 -48.85 2.02 6.19
CA ASN A 7 -48.15 0.86 6.72
C ASN A 7 -46.70 0.88 6.24
N LEU A 8 -45.83 1.28 7.17
CA LEU A 8 -44.38 1.20 7.09
C LEU A 8 -43.96 -0.26 7.27
N ASN A 9 -43.53 -0.90 6.19
CA ASN A 9 -42.68 -2.09 6.30
C ASN A 9 -41.22 -1.62 6.34
N THR A 10 -40.60 -1.85 7.49
CA THR A 10 -39.24 -1.44 7.82
C THR A 10 -38.25 -2.47 7.29
N SER A 11 -37.72 -2.25 6.09
CA SER A 11 -36.45 -2.85 5.68
C SER A 11 -35.37 -1.82 5.96
N ARG A 12 -34.62 -2.05 7.05
CA ARG A 12 -33.45 -1.23 7.41
C ARG A 12 -32.29 -1.62 6.52
N ASP A 13 -32.19 -1.01 5.35
CA ASP A 13 -30.92 -0.94 4.63
C ASP A 13 -30.06 0.11 5.34
N LEU A 14 -29.17 -0.37 6.21
CA LEU A 14 -28.16 0.46 6.86
C LEU A 14 -27.04 0.73 5.85
N THR A 15 -27.17 1.82 5.09
CA THR A 15 -26.04 2.37 4.34
C THR A 15 -25.16 3.15 5.31
N ILE A 16 -24.04 2.55 5.73
CA ILE A 16 -23.00 3.27 6.48
C ILE A 16 -22.14 4.00 5.44
N THR A 17 -22.48 5.25 5.15
CA THR A 17 -21.60 6.17 4.44
C THR A 17 -20.58 6.73 5.43
N PHE A 18 -19.34 6.24 5.38
CA PHE A 18 -18.23 6.87 6.08
C PHE A 18 -17.87 8.17 5.36
N GLY A 19 -18.56 9.26 5.75
CA GLY A 19 -18.23 10.61 5.32
C GLY A 19 -16.97 11.08 6.02
N TYR A 20 -15.80 10.76 5.47
CA TYR A 20 -14.56 11.46 5.81
C TYR A 20 -14.59 12.84 5.17
N SER A 21 -15.07 13.85 5.91
CA SER A 21 -14.83 15.25 5.57
C SER A 21 -13.42 15.63 6.02
N TYR A 22 -12.44 15.50 5.12
CA TYR A 22 -11.15 16.14 5.33
C TYR A 22 -11.29 17.65 5.05
N ALA A 23 -11.35 18.44 6.12
CA ALA A 23 -11.23 19.89 6.04
C ALA A 23 -9.74 20.25 5.85
N PHE A 24 -9.31 20.44 4.61
CA PHE A 24 -8.05 21.15 4.32
C PHE A 24 -8.31 22.65 4.41
N ASP A 25 -8.54 23.12 5.63
CA ASP A 25 -8.56 24.54 5.97
C ASP A 25 -7.09 24.97 6.18
N ASN A 26 -6.38 25.34 5.11
CA ASN A 26 -5.14 26.14 5.19
C ASN A 26 -4.56 26.64 3.84
N PHE A 27 -5.40 26.96 2.85
CA PHE A 27 -4.97 27.82 1.74
C PHE A 27 -5.95 28.99 1.58
N LYS A 28 -5.81 30.00 2.44
CA LYS A 28 -6.35 31.33 2.14
C LYS A 28 -5.46 31.95 1.07
N ILE A 29 -5.90 31.91 -0.18
CA ILE A 29 -5.36 32.78 -1.22
C ILE A 29 -5.89 34.17 -0.90
N ASP A 30 -5.07 35.01 -0.26
CA ASP A 30 -5.40 36.41 -0.06
C ASP A 30 -5.32 37.11 -1.41
N PHE A 31 -6.49 37.34 -2.02
CA PHE A 31 -6.62 38.24 -3.14
C PHE A 31 -6.66 39.66 -2.57
N ASP A 32 -5.58 40.43 -2.76
CA ASP A 32 -5.63 41.88 -2.62
C ASP A 32 -6.71 42.40 -3.57
N ARG A 33 -7.91 42.63 -3.01
CA ARG A 33 -9.01 43.29 -3.71
C ARG A 33 -8.64 44.76 -3.85
N GLY A 34 -7.80 45.06 -4.84
CA GLY A 34 -7.60 46.39 -5.36
C GLY A 34 -8.95 47.05 -5.62
N ARG A 35 -9.14 48.19 -4.96
CA ARG A 35 -10.37 49.02 -4.90
C ARG A 35 -11.05 49.11 -6.27
N ARG A 36 -12.25 48.54 -6.41
CA ARG A 36 -13.12 48.77 -7.57
C ARG A 36 -13.81 50.13 -7.41
N SER A 37 -13.31 51.14 -8.10
CA SER A 37 -14.08 52.35 -8.41
C SER A 37 -15.26 51.97 -9.31
N VAL A 38 -16.45 52.52 -9.02
CA VAL A 38 -17.73 52.18 -9.66
C VAL A 38 -17.87 52.80 -11.08
N ASN A 39 -16.87 53.53 -11.58
CA ASN A 39 -16.97 54.30 -12.82
C ASN A 39 -15.92 53.96 -13.90
N ASP A 40 -15.61 52.69 -14.13
CA ASP A 40 -14.93 52.25 -15.37
C ASP A 40 -15.86 51.33 -16.18
N ARG A 41 -16.90 51.94 -16.77
CA ARG A 41 -17.57 51.40 -17.95
C ARG A 41 -16.89 51.97 -19.19
N GLU A 42 -15.63 51.60 -19.43
CA GLU A 42 -14.99 51.85 -20.73
C GLU A 42 -13.86 50.84 -20.97
N SER A 43 -14.01 50.09 -22.06
CA SER A 43 -12.96 49.38 -22.80
C SER A 43 -11.86 48.69 -21.99
N ARG A 44 -12.16 47.51 -21.42
CA ARG A 44 -11.14 46.46 -21.33
C ARG A 44 -11.57 45.36 -22.28
N THR A 45 -10.76 45.15 -23.31
CA THR A 45 -10.61 43.90 -24.04
C THR A 45 -11.11 42.75 -23.16
N ARG A 46 -12.15 42.04 -23.61
CA ARG A 46 -12.46 40.71 -23.07
C ARG A 46 -11.27 39.84 -23.48
N GLU A 47 -10.15 39.95 -22.77
CA GLU A 47 -9.19 38.85 -22.72
C GLU A 47 -10.02 37.68 -22.22
N ASN A 48 -10.12 36.64 -23.06
CA ASN A 48 -11.04 35.54 -22.86
C ASN A 48 -10.77 34.88 -21.51
N ALA A 49 -11.53 35.30 -20.51
CA ALA A 49 -11.43 34.79 -19.16
C ALA A 49 -12.00 33.36 -19.17
N LEU A 50 -11.14 32.42 -18.83
CA LEU A 50 -11.44 31.00 -18.76
C LEU A 50 -11.80 30.64 -17.33
N SER A 51 -12.79 29.77 -17.17
CA SER A 51 -13.11 29.20 -15.87
C SER A 51 -13.35 27.69 -15.95
N PHE A 52 -12.81 26.98 -14.98
CA PHE A 52 -13.05 25.56 -14.78
C PHE A 52 -12.89 25.21 -13.31
N ARG A 53 -13.48 24.10 -12.91
CA ARG A 53 -13.40 23.58 -11.54
C ARG A 53 -12.77 22.21 -11.57
N TYR A 54 -11.90 21.95 -10.61
CA TYR A 54 -11.37 20.62 -10.36
C TYR A 54 -11.45 20.34 -8.85
N ARG A 55 -12.11 19.23 -8.50
CA ARG A 55 -12.50 18.91 -7.11
C ARG A 55 -13.22 20.10 -6.45
N ASN A 56 -12.64 20.67 -5.38
CA ASN A 56 -13.19 21.78 -4.63
C ASN A 56 -12.53 23.13 -4.94
N VAL A 57 -11.63 23.18 -5.93
CA VAL A 57 -10.94 24.41 -6.33
C VAL A 57 -11.49 24.92 -7.65
N SER A 58 -11.87 26.20 -7.66
CA SER A 58 -12.31 26.91 -8.86
C SER A 58 -11.16 27.74 -9.42
N TYR A 59 -10.82 27.50 -10.68
CA TYR A 59 -9.81 28.22 -11.42
C TYR A 59 -10.51 29.21 -12.35
N ASN A 60 -10.10 30.47 -12.31
CA ASN A 60 -10.67 31.52 -13.13
C ASN A 60 -9.62 32.59 -13.44
N GLY A 61 -9.64 33.11 -14.66
CA GLY A 61 -8.75 34.20 -15.09
C GLY A 61 -8.33 34.08 -16.54
N THR A 62 -7.34 34.88 -16.91
CA THR A 62 -6.63 34.76 -18.19
C THR A 62 -5.69 33.55 -18.19
N ILE A 63 -5.21 33.12 -19.36
CA ILE A 63 -4.25 31.99 -19.46
C ILE A 63 -3.01 32.21 -18.58
N PRO A 64 -2.36 33.40 -18.55
CA PRO A 64 -1.26 33.67 -17.62
C PRO A 64 -1.64 33.51 -16.15
N GLU A 65 -2.78 34.04 -15.72
CA GLU A 65 -3.27 33.91 -14.33
C GLU A 65 -3.55 32.45 -13.97
N LEU A 66 -4.12 31.67 -14.90
CA LEU A 66 -4.36 30.25 -14.71
C LEU A 66 -3.05 29.45 -14.62
N ASN A 67 -2.03 29.83 -15.41
CA ASN A 67 -0.70 29.21 -15.34
C ASN A 67 -0.03 29.43 -13.98
N GLU A 68 -0.18 30.61 -13.39
CA GLU A 68 0.29 30.89 -12.03
C GLU A 68 -0.48 30.07 -11.00
N GLN A 69 -1.82 30.03 -11.08
CA GLN A 69 -2.64 29.21 -10.19
C GLN A 69 -2.24 27.73 -10.22
N LEU A 70 -2.04 27.15 -11.41
CA LEU A 70 -1.61 25.76 -11.57
C LEU A 70 -0.19 25.52 -11.02
N THR A 71 0.72 26.46 -11.24
CA THR A 71 2.10 26.38 -10.70
C THR A 71 2.08 26.42 -9.17
N ASN A 72 1.32 27.33 -8.58
CA ASN A 72 1.18 27.47 -7.13
C ASN A 72 0.55 26.22 -6.49
N VAL A 73 -0.50 25.66 -7.09
CA VAL A 73 -1.10 24.42 -6.61
C VAL A 73 -0.08 23.28 -6.68
N SER A 74 0.67 23.16 -7.76
CA SER A 74 1.69 22.11 -7.91
C SER A 74 2.83 22.19 -6.89
N GLY A 75 3.18 23.39 -6.43
CA GLY A 75 4.22 23.64 -5.44
C GLY A 75 3.74 23.64 -3.99
N SER A 76 2.45 23.37 -3.74
CA SER A 76 1.90 23.36 -2.39
C SER A 76 2.41 22.16 -1.56
N SER A 77 2.46 22.33 -0.24
CA SER A 77 2.99 21.32 0.70
C SER A 77 2.29 19.97 0.60
N GLN A 78 1.02 19.92 0.19
CA GLN A 78 0.27 18.67 0.01
C GLN A 78 0.85 17.73 -1.05
N PHE A 79 1.69 18.24 -1.96
CA PHE A 79 2.33 17.47 -3.03
C PHE A 79 3.84 17.32 -2.82
N ALA A 80 4.36 17.68 -1.64
CA ALA A 80 5.80 17.62 -1.35
C ALA A 80 6.35 16.19 -1.49
N ASP A 81 5.57 15.20 -1.09
CA ASP A 81 5.96 13.79 -1.03
C ASP A 81 5.79 13.04 -2.36
N ILE A 82 5.39 13.72 -3.43
CA ILE A 82 5.32 13.09 -4.77
C ILE A 82 6.73 12.63 -5.18
N PRO A 83 6.90 11.37 -5.62
CA PRO A 83 8.16 10.84 -6.12
C PRO A 83 8.75 11.64 -7.29
N GLN A 84 10.09 11.62 -7.40
CA GLN A 84 10.81 12.42 -8.39
C GLN A 84 10.39 12.11 -9.84
N PHE A 85 10.23 10.84 -10.21
CA PHE A 85 9.83 10.46 -11.56
C PHE A 85 8.47 11.07 -11.96
N LYS A 86 7.53 11.17 -11.02
CA LYS A 86 6.26 11.86 -11.24
C LYS A 86 6.38 13.36 -11.27
N LYS A 87 7.24 13.95 -10.44
CA LYS A 87 7.52 15.38 -10.53
C LYS A 87 8.01 15.75 -11.93
N ASP A 88 8.79 14.89 -12.58
CA ASP A 88 9.29 15.15 -13.93
C ASP A 88 8.18 15.01 -15.00
N GLU A 89 7.30 14.02 -14.88
CA GLU A 89 6.11 13.91 -15.73
C GLU A 89 5.15 15.09 -15.57
N LEU A 90 4.88 15.50 -14.32
CA LEU A 90 4.04 16.64 -14.00
C LEU A 90 4.59 17.96 -14.55
N LYS A 91 5.91 18.15 -14.57
CA LYS A 91 6.55 19.30 -15.23
C LYS A 91 6.27 19.32 -16.73
N ILE A 92 6.33 18.17 -17.39
CA ILE A 92 6.04 18.05 -18.82
C ILE A 92 4.56 18.38 -19.08
N LEU A 93 3.64 17.81 -18.30
CA LEU A 93 2.22 18.10 -18.40
C LEU A 93 1.93 19.58 -18.18
N LEU A 94 2.55 20.21 -17.17
CA LEU A 94 2.40 21.64 -16.92
C LEU A 94 2.96 22.51 -18.06
N ALA A 95 4.06 22.10 -18.68
CA ALA A 95 4.61 22.78 -19.85
C ALA A 95 3.63 22.70 -21.04
N ILE A 96 3.06 21.52 -21.30
CA ILE A 96 2.06 21.32 -22.36
C ILE A 96 0.84 22.22 -22.14
N VAL A 97 0.37 22.38 -20.90
CA VAL A 97 -0.71 23.30 -20.54
C VAL A 97 -0.33 24.74 -20.89
N LYS A 98 0.86 25.17 -20.46
CA LYS A 98 1.37 26.55 -20.67
C LYS A 98 1.52 26.92 -22.15
N GLU A 99 1.75 25.94 -23.02
CA GLU A 99 1.84 26.15 -24.47
C GLU A 99 0.48 26.27 -25.18
N GLN A 100 -0.62 25.85 -24.55
CA GLN A 100 -1.94 25.91 -25.17
C GLN A 100 -2.46 27.35 -25.24
N LYS A 101 -2.73 27.81 -26.47
CA LYS A 101 -3.33 29.12 -26.75
C LYS A 101 -4.84 29.06 -26.98
N ARG A 102 -5.38 27.85 -27.21
CA ARG A 102 -6.81 27.63 -27.43
C ARG A 102 -7.48 27.26 -26.11
N GLU A 103 -8.59 27.92 -25.82
CA GLU A 103 -9.35 27.76 -24.57
C GLU A 103 -9.73 26.32 -24.25
N GLU A 104 -10.33 25.61 -25.21
CA GLU A 104 -10.77 24.22 -25.04
C GLU A 104 -9.58 23.30 -24.74
N LYS A 105 -8.52 23.39 -25.55
CA LYS A 105 -7.30 22.58 -25.37
C LYS A 105 -6.57 22.93 -24.08
N TYR A 106 -6.56 24.19 -23.68
CA TYR A 106 -5.97 24.62 -22.42
C TYR A 106 -6.69 23.95 -21.25
N LYS A 107 -8.03 24.01 -21.25
CA LYS A 107 -8.85 23.39 -20.21
C LYS A 107 -8.67 21.87 -20.16
N GLU A 108 -8.67 21.19 -21.30
CA GLU A 108 -8.43 19.75 -21.37
C GLU A 108 -7.06 19.38 -20.78
N SER A 109 -5.99 20.01 -21.25
CA SER A 109 -4.63 19.76 -20.74
C SER A 109 -4.52 20.09 -19.25
N ALA A 110 -5.15 21.18 -18.79
CA ALA A 110 -5.14 21.57 -17.38
C ALA A 110 -5.84 20.54 -16.50
N LEU A 111 -6.96 19.97 -16.97
CA LEU A 111 -7.66 18.89 -16.28
C LEU A 111 -6.83 17.61 -16.24
N VAL A 112 -6.11 17.27 -17.32
CA VAL A 112 -5.19 16.12 -17.33
C VAL A 112 -4.05 16.33 -16.33
N PHE A 113 -3.41 17.50 -16.34
CA PHE A 113 -2.38 17.85 -15.37
C PHE A 113 -2.88 17.74 -13.92
N LEU A 114 -4.04 18.31 -13.63
CA LEU A 114 -4.64 18.26 -12.30
C LEU A 114 -5.09 16.84 -11.92
N LYS A 115 -5.49 16.01 -12.88
CA LYS A 115 -5.75 14.59 -12.63
C LYS A 115 -4.50 13.88 -12.13
N GLU A 116 -3.40 14.01 -12.87
CA GLU A 116 -2.12 13.36 -12.54
C GLU A 116 -1.51 13.93 -11.26
N LEU A 117 -1.65 15.24 -11.00
CA LEU A 117 -1.10 15.87 -9.80
C LEU A 117 -1.69 15.26 -8.52
N TYR A 118 -2.98 14.93 -8.53
CA TYR A 118 -3.66 14.34 -7.38
C TYR A 118 -3.64 12.81 -7.38
N ALA A 119 -3.25 12.16 -8.49
CA ALA A 119 -3.27 10.71 -8.63
C ALA A 119 -2.43 10.01 -7.56
N TYR A 120 -1.27 10.58 -7.20
CA TYR A 120 -0.41 9.98 -6.16
C TYR A 120 -1.07 10.00 -4.77
N GLY A 121 -1.71 11.12 -4.40
CA GLY A 121 -2.43 11.22 -3.12
C GLY A 121 -3.64 10.29 -3.07
N ASP A 122 -4.39 10.18 -4.16
CA ASP A 122 -5.50 9.23 -4.26
C ASP A 122 -5.00 7.78 -4.17
N PHE A 123 -3.85 7.49 -4.79
CA PHE A 123 -3.21 6.18 -4.73
C PHE A 123 -2.80 5.80 -3.31
N GLN A 124 -2.33 6.73 -2.48
CA GLN A 124 -1.93 6.40 -1.10
C GLN A 124 -3.07 5.75 -0.31
N ALA A 125 -4.30 6.26 -0.45
CA ALA A 125 -5.47 5.65 0.20
C ALA A 125 -5.74 4.23 -0.33
N ILE A 126 -5.65 4.02 -1.64
CA ILE A 126 -5.83 2.71 -2.29
C ILE A 126 -4.75 1.73 -1.84
N TYR A 127 -3.51 2.20 -1.75
CA TYR A 127 -2.37 1.42 -1.29
C TYR A 127 -2.55 0.97 0.16
N ASP A 128 -2.97 1.88 1.04
CA ASP A 128 -3.20 1.58 2.45
C ASP A 128 -4.37 0.61 2.65
N ASP A 129 -5.44 0.77 1.86
CA ASP A 129 -6.56 -0.18 1.84
C ASP A 129 -6.14 -1.57 1.37
N ALA A 130 -5.44 -1.65 0.24
CA ALA A 130 -4.92 -2.90 -0.30
C ALA A 130 -3.99 -3.59 0.70
N LEU A 131 -3.06 -2.85 1.29
CA LEU A 131 -2.10 -3.39 2.27
C LEU A 131 -2.79 -3.89 3.54
N TYR A 132 -3.80 -3.16 4.04
CA TYR A 132 -4.60 -3.62 5.17
C TYR A 132 -5.31 -4.94 4.87
N ASN A 133 -6.00 -5.01 3.72
CA ASN A 133 -6.74 -6.21 3.31
C ASN A 133 -5.83 -7.43 3.19
N ILE A 134 -4.63 -7.25 2.62
CA ILE A 134 -3.62 -8.30 2.50
C ILE A 134 -3.16 -8.79 3.86
N ILE A 135 -2.86 -7.88 4.80
CA ILE A 135 -2.42 -8.27 6.14
C ILE A 135 -3.52 -9.07 6.86
N ILE A 136 -4.78 -8.65 6.74
CA ILE A 136 -5.91 -9.41 7.29
C ILE A 136 -6.02 -10.79 6.64
N SER A 137 -5.95 -10.87 5.31
CA SER A 137 -5.99 -12.15 4.58
C SER A 137 -4.85 -13.08 4.99
N ILE A 138 -3.63 -12.55 5.13
CA ILE A 138 -2.48 -13.32 5.59
C ILE A 138 -2.77 -13.89 6.99
N LYS A 139 -3.21 -13.04 7.93
CA LYS A 139 -3.54 -13.44 9.31
C LYS A 139 -4.57 -14.56 9.35
N ASP A 140 -5.62 -14.49 8.53
CA ASP A 140 -6.66 -15.52 8.45
C ASP A 140 -6.11 -16.89 8.00
N ASP A 141 -5.08 -16.89 7.16
CA ASP A 141 -4.43 -18.12 6.69
C ASP A 141 -3.26 -18.59 7.58
N MET A 142 -2.77 -17.74 8.49
CA MET A 142 -1.57 -18.05 9.29
C MET A 142 -1.70 -19.32 10.13
N THR A 143 -2.85 -19.59 10.74
CA THR A 143 -3.04 -20.81 11.53
C THR A 143 -2.95 -22.07 10.66
N LYS A 144 -3.57 -22.06 9.46
CA LYS A 144 -3.52 -23.21 8.54
C LYS A 144 -2.10 -23.43 8.04
N ILE A 145 -1.38 -22.36 7.71
CA ILE A 145 0.01 -22.41 7.26
C ILE A 145 0.92 -22.91 8.39
N ASP A 146 0.75 -22.43 9.63
CA ASP A 146 1.51 -22.87 10.80
C ASP A 146 1.36 -24.38 11.03
N MET A 147 0.13 -24.90 10.98
CA MET A 147 -0.15 -26.33 11.08
C MET A 147 0.55 -27.14 9.96
N ALA A 148 0.50 -26.65 8.72
CA ALA A 148 1.13 -27.31 7.59
C ALA A 148 2.67 -27.33 7.72
N LEU A 149 3.27 -26.20 8.12
CA LEU A 149 4.71 -26.08 8.35
C LEU A 149 5.17 -26.98 9.51
N GLU A 150 4.45 -26.99 10.63
CA GLU A 150 4.79 -27.83 11.78
C GLU A 150 4.73 -29.32 11.40
N LYS A 151 3.69 -29.75 10.69
CA LYS A 151 3.56 -31.13 10.20
C LYS A 151 4.74 -31.53 9.32
N LEU A 152 5.13 -30.68 8.36
CA LEU A 152 6.25 -30.95 7.46
C LEU A 152 7.58 -31.04 8.23
N PHE A 153 7.80 -30.14 9.19
CA PHE A 153 8.97 -30.19 10.04
C PHE A 153 9.01 -31.48 10.87
N VAL A 154 7.90 -31.86 11.50
CA VAL A 154 7.84 -33.04 12.38
C VAL A 154 8.07 -34.33 11.63
N VAL A 155 7.53 -34.47 10.41
CA VAL A 155 7.82 -35.63 9.56
C VAL A 155 9.34 -35.77 9.35
N LYS A 156 10.02 -34.67 9.00
CA LYS A 156 11.48 -34.68 8.79
C LYS A 156 12.28 -34.86 10.08
N LYS A 157 11.80 -34.33 11.20
CA LYS A 157 12.36 -34.60 12.53
C LYS A 157 12.29 -36.09 12.86
N LEU A 158 11.12 -36.73 12.70
CA LEU A 158 10.94 -38.15 12.95
C LEU A 158 11.78 -39.03 12.02
N GLU A 159 11.89 -38.68 10.74
CA GLU A 159 12.78 -39.36 9.79
C GLU A 159 14.25 -39.27 10.24
N ALA A 160 14.70 -38.09 10.70
CA ALA A 160 16.06 -37.90 11.21
C ALA A 160 16.28 -38.66 12.52
N ASP A 161 15.31 -38.63 13.44
CA ASP A 161 15.38 -39.27 14.75
C ASP A 161 15.50 -40.80 14.61
N LYS A 162 14.79 -41.38 13.63
CA LYS A 162 14.82 -42.82 13.30
C LYS A 162 16.01 -43.24 12.43
N HIS A 163 16.83 -42.30 11.95
CA HIS A 163 17.91 -42.63 11.04
C HIS A 163 19.03 -43.40 11.75
N PRO A 164 19.65 -44.45 11.16
CA PRO A 164 20.70 -45.26 11.80
C PRO A 164 21.98 -44.51 12.22
N LEU A 165 22.16 -43.28 11.73
CA LEU A 165 23.29 -42.40 12.06
C LEU A 165 22.94 -41.35 13.12
N ASN A 166 21.69 -41.31 13.59
CA ASN A 166 21.30 -40.40 14.65
C ASN A 166 22.03 -40.74 15.96
N GLY A 167 22.58 -39.72 16.62
CA GLY A 167 23.36 -39.88 17.85
C GLY A 167 24.73 -40.56 17.72
N LYS A 168 25.14 -40.99 16.51
CA LYS A 168 26.47 -41.57 16.27
C LYS A 168 27.50 -40.49 15.96
N ALA A 169 28.68 -40.56 16.57
CA ALA A 169 29.79 -39.68 16.19
C ALA A 169 30.38 -40.11 14.85
N VAL A 170 30.84 -39.14 14.04
CA VAL A 170 31.42 -39.40 12.71
C VAL A 170 32.63 -40.34 12.78
N ASN A 171 33.38 -40.28 13.89
CA ASN A 171 34.55 -41.13 14.13
C ASN A 171 34.19 -42.62 14.29
N ASP A 172 32.93 -42.92 14.63
CA ASP A 172 32.44 -44.29 14.86
C ASP A 172 31.78 -44.89 13.61
N TYR A 173 31.84 -44.21 12.47
CA TYR A 173 31.17 -44.66 11.24
C TYR A 173 31.86 -45.88 10.63
N SER A 174 31.11 -46.98 10.52
CA SER A 174 31.49 -48.13 9.72
C SER A 174 31.51 -47.80 8.22
N VAL A 175 32.03 -48.71 7.39
CA VAL A 175 31.99 -48.59 5.91
C VAL A 175 30.55 -48.42 5.40
N ARG A 176 29.58 -49.12 6.03
CA ARG A 176 28.15 -49.00 5.70
C ARG A 176 27.58 -47.64 6.13
N ASP A 177 27.99 -47.12 7.28
CA ASP A 177 27.57 -45.80 7.77
C ASP A 177 28.06 -44.66 6.86
N LYS A 178 29.31 -44.75 6.36
CA LYS A 178 29.86 -43.79 5.41
C LYS A 178 29.05 -43.70 4.11
N ALA A 179 28.46 -44.80 3.65
CA ALA A 179 27.57 -44.80 2.49
C ALA A 179 26.23 -44.09 2.75
N LEU A 180 25.74 -44.08 4.00
CA LEU A 180 24.49 -43.41 4.38
C LEU A 180 24.67 -41.93 4.75
N ALA A 181 25.90 -41.52 5.07
CA ALA A 181 26.21 -40.17 5.54
C ALA A 181 25.74 -39.03 4.61
N PRO A 182 25.87 -39.10 3.27
CA PRO A 182 25.39 -38.04 2.38
C PRO A 182 23.87 -37.84 2.46
N LYS A 183 23.11 -38.94 2.49
CA LYS A 183 21.65 -38.92 2.60
C LYS A 183 21.22 -38.36 3.96
N TYR A 184 21.90 -38.75 5.03
CA TYR A 184 21.62 -38.23 6.36
C TYR A 184 21.91 -36.73 6.47
N LYS A 185 23.03 -36.26 5.90
CA LYS A 185 23.35 -34.83 5.85
C LYS A 185 22.29 -34.03 5.09
N ALA A 186 21.82 -34.55 3.96
CA ALA A 186 20.73 -33.92 3.20
C ALA A 186 19.43 -33.86 4.01
N LEU A 187 19.08 -34.94 4.72
CA LEU A 187 17.92 -34.99 5.61
C LEU A 187 18.01 -33.96 6.75
N LEU A 188 19.18 -33.84 7.40
CA LEU A 188 19.41 -32.85 8.46
C LEU A 188 19.31 -31.42 7.93
N LYS A 189 19.84 -31.16 6.72
CA LYS A 189 19.71 -29.86 6.06
C LYS A 189 18.25 -29.54 5.76
N GLU A 190 17.49 -30.49 5.19
CA GLU A 190 16.08 -30.29 4.92
C GLU A 190 15.29 -30.02 6.21
N ARG A 191 15.52 -30.81 7.27
CA ARG A 191 14.93 -30.59 8.60
C ARG A 191 15.21 -29.17 9.10
N GLY A 192 16.45 -28.69 9.00
CA GLY A 192 16.85 -27.33 9.36
C GLY A 192 16.06 -26.28 8.58
N THR A 193 16.00 -26.39 7.26
CA THR A 193 15.22 -25.46 6.42
C THR A 193 13.73 -25.47 6.74
N ARG A 194 13.14 -26.62 7.08
CA ARG A 194 11.72 -26.68 7.51
C ARG A 194 11.52 -25.98 8.86
N LEU A 195 12.49 -26.12 9.76
CA LEU A 195 12.45 -25.47 11.06
C LEU A 195 12.56 -23.94 10.94
N GLU A 196 13.54 -23.45 10.16
CA GLU A 196 13.70 -22.03 9.87
C GLU A 196 12.41 -21.42 9.30
N LYS A 197 11.73 -22.13 8.39
CA LYS A 197 10.45 -21.69 7.84
C LYS A 197 9.34 -21.62 8.88
N LEU A 198 9.20 -22.64 9.73
CA LEU A 198 8.19 -22.66 10.79
C LEU A 198 8.40 -21.52 11.79
N VAL A 199 9.64 -21.35 12.21
CA VAL A 199 10.02 -20.36 13.22
C VAL A 199 9.92 -18.95 12.65
N GLY A 200 10.34 -18.75 11.41
CA GLY A 200 10.15 -17.50 10.67
C GLY A 200 8.67 -17.15 10.53
N HIS A 201 7.84 -18.10 10.09
CA HIS A 201 6.38 -17.91 10.00
C HIS A 201 5.75 -17.46 11.31
N ARG A 202 6.12 -18.08 12.44
CA ARG A 202 5.59 -17.71 13.76
C ARG A 202 6.03 -16.34 14.22
N TRP A 203 7.26 -15.95 13.90
CA TRP A 203 7.69 -14.59 14.15
C TRP A 203 6.90 -13.61 13.28
N MET A 204 6.64 -13.91 12.01
CA MET A 204 5.75 -13.09 11.18
C MET A 204 4.35 -12.99 11.78
N GLU A 205 3.82 -14.08 12.33
CA GLU A 205 2.54 -14.11 13.05
C GLU A 205 2.51 -13.14 14.23
N THR A 206 3.58 -13.07 15.02
CA THR A 206 3.65 -12.08 16.11
C THR A 206 3.70 -10.65 15.60
N GLN A 207 4.41 -10.39 14.49
CA GLN A 207 4.48 -9.05 13.91
C GLN A 207 3.12 -8.62 13.33
N PHE A 208 2.45 -9.48 12.55
CA PHE A 208 1.15 -9.13 11.95
C PHE A 208 0.01 -9.07 12.98
N ALA A 209 0.17 -9.68 14.16
CA ALA A 209 -0.77 -9.50 15.26
C ALA A 209 -0.86 -8.05 15.75
N GLU A 210 0.22 -7.25 15.59
CA GLU A 210 0.24 -5.83 15.98
C GLU A 210 -0.65 -4.96 15.08
N TYR A 211 -0.89 -5.38 13.84
CA TYR A 211 -1.69 -4.63 12.87
C TYR A 211 -3.15 -5.07 12.95
N THR A 212 -3.97 -4.28 13.63
CA THR A 212 -5.38 -4.61 13.91
C THR A 212 -6.36 -3.69 13.17
N THR A 213 -5.94 -2.46 12.92
CA THR A 213 -6.75 -1.42 12.32
C THR A 213 -6.08 -0.85 11.07
N LYS A 214 -6.88 -0.18 10.23
CA LYS A 214 -6.36 0.55 9.08
C LYS A 214 -5.41 1.69 9.51
N GLU A 215 -5.61 2.25 10.70
CA GLU A 215 -4.77 3.30 11.25
C GLU A 215 -3.31 2.84 11.42
N ASP A 216 -3.11 1.57 11.80
CA ASP A 216 -1.77 0.97 11.94
C ASP A 216 -1.02 0.94 10.58
N ILE A 217 -1.76 0.95 9.47
CA ILE A 217 -1.21 0.98 8.11
C ILE A 217 -0.96 2.41 7.64
N VAL A 218 -1.90 3.32 7.92
CA VAL A 218 -1.80 4.75 7.56
C VAL A 218 -0.63 5.41 8.29
N ASN A 219 -0.48 5.11 9.58
CA ASN A 219 0.57 5.63 10.46
C ASN A 219 1.52 4.50 10.89
N PRO A 220 2.33 3.96 9.96
CA PRO A 220 3.12 2.77 10.22
C PRO A 220 4.29 3.06 11.16
N SER A 221 4.65 2.08 11.97
CA SER A 221 5.88 2.07 12.77
C SER A 221 6.74 0.84 12.49
N GLY A 222 8.01 0.90 12.90
CA GLY A 222 8.93 -0.25 12.81
C GLY A 222 9.06 -0.81 11.39
N PHE A 223 8.98 -2.14 11.28
CA PHE A 223 9.17 -2.85 10.01
C PHE A 223 8.13 -2.52 8.94
N LEU A 224 6.89 -2.18 9.32
CA LEU A 224 5.88 -1.79 8.34
C LEU A 224 6.22 -0.44 7.68
N LYS A 225 6.80 0.48 8.44
CA LYS A 225 7.25 1.77 7.90
C LYS A 225 8.36 1.56 6.88
N GLU A 226 9.38 0.75 7.23
CA GLU A 226 10.45 0.38 6.31
C GLU A 226 9.90 -0.27 5.02
N PHE A 227 8.93 -1.17 5.17
CA PHE A 227 8.29 -1.83 4.03
C PHE A 227 7.58 -0.84 3.11
N LYS A 228 6.77 0.08 3.67
CA LYS A 228 6.03 1.09 2.89
C LYS A 228 7.00 2.03 2.17
N GLU A 229 8.02 2.53 2.85
CA GLU A 229 9.03 3.42 2.25
C GLU A 229 9.76 2.74 1.07
N ALA A 230 10.09 1.45 1.21
CA ALA A 230 10.77 0.69 0.15
C ALA A 230 9.87 0.36 -1.05
N ASN A 231 8.56 0.20 -0.85
CA ASN A 231 7.66 -0.37 -1.86
C ASN A 231 6.60 0.58 -2.41
N ALA A 232 6.31 1.73 -1.77
CA ALA A 232 5.26 2.65 -2.21
C ALA A 232 5.47 3.13 -3.66
N LEU A 233 6.72 3.43 -4.03
CA LEU A 233 7.06 3.90 -5.37
C LEU A 233 6.78 2.82 -6.44
N LYS A 234 7.27 1.59 -6.20
CA LYS A 234 7.07 0.46 -7.11
C LYS A 234 5.61 0.03 -7.18
N GLY A 235 4.90 0.07 -6.06
CA GLY A 235 3.46 -0.17 -5.99
C GLY A 235 2.68 0.83 -6.84
N PHE A 236 3.06 2.11 -6.77
CA PHE A 236 2.42 3.15 -7.57
C PHE A 236 2.67 2.95 -9.07
N GLU A 237 3.91 2.65 -9.48
CA GLU A 237 4.18 2.32 -10.88
C GLU A 237 3.37 1.13 -11.39
N ILE A 238 3.21 0.07 -10.59
CA ILE A 238 2.41 -1.10 -10.95
C ILE A 238 0.95 -0.72 -11.10
N PHE A 239 0.41 0.08 -10.18
CA PHE A 239 -0.96 0.55 -10.22
C PHE A 239 -1.24 1.35 -11.49
N GLU A 240 -0.35 2.27 -11.86
CA GLU A 240 -0.52 3.07 -13.08
C GLU A 240 -0.35 2.25 -14.36
N LYS A 241 0.71 1.43 -14.45
CA LYS A 241 0.96 0.55 -15.61
C LYS A 241 -0.16 -0.47 -15.80
N SER A 242 -0.97 -0.71 -14.78
CA SER A 242 -2.12 -1.60 -14.84
C SER A 242 -3.46 -0.88 -14.93
N GLU A 243 -3.46 0.41 -15.28
CA GLU A 243 -4.66 1.22 -15.47
C GLU A 243 -5.56 1.26 -14.21
N GLY A 244 -4.93 1.24 -13.03
CA GLY A 244 -5.62 1.27 -11.75
C GLY A 244 -6.14 -0.09 -11.27
N ASN A 245 -5.57 -1.20 -11.75
CA ASN A 245 -5.97 -2.53 -11.32
C ASN A 245 -5.46 -2.85 -9.90
N VAL A 246 -6.38 -2.75 -8.93
CA VAL A 246 -6.10 -3.02 -7.51
C VAL A 246 -5.63 -4.45 -7.27
N GLN A 247 -6.14 -5.46 -7.99
CA GLN A 247 -5.74 -6.86 -7.78
C GLN A 247 -4.27 -7.10 -8.12
N LYS A 248 -3.73 -6.41 -9.14
CA LYS A 248 -2.30 -6.50 -9.46
C LYS A 248 -1.43 -5.82 -8.41
N LEU A 249 -1.91 -4.72 -7.83
CA LEU A 249 -1.26 -4.07 -6.69
C LEU A 249 -1.28 -5.00 -5.48
N GLU A 250 -2.42 -5.61 -5.18
CA GLU A 250 -2.57 -6.54 -4.05
C GLU A 250 -1.64 -7.75 -4.18
N TYR A 251 -1.62 -8.38 -5.34
CA TYR A 251 -0.71 -9.50 -5.62
C TYR A 251 0.76 -9.09 -5.44
N PHE A 252 1.15 -7.90 -5.88
CA PHE A 252 2.50 -7.38 -5.68
C PHE A 252 2.80 -7.19 -4.19
N LEU A 253 1.92 -6.51 -3.46
CA LEU A 253 2.11 -6.20 -2.05
C LEU A 253 2.14 -7.45 -1.17
N GLU A 254 1.29 -8.44 -1.45
CA GLU A 254 1.26 -9.72 -0.73
C GLU A 254 2.60 -10.46 -0.85
N ASN A 255 3.14 -10.58 -2.05
CA ASN A 255 4.42 -11.26 -2.26
C ASN A 255 5.57 -10.50 -1.59
N GLU A 256 5.62 -9.18 -1.74
CA GLU A 256 6.72 -8.38 -1.19
C GLU A 256 6.67 -8.30 0.34
N ILE A 257 5.47 -8.21 0.96
CA ILE A 257 5.38 -8.15 2.43
C ILE A 257 5.75 -9.50 3.06
N ILE A 258 5.30 -10.62 2.47
CA ILE A 258 5.68 -11.96 2.94
C ILE A 258 7.19 -12.16 2.82
N ASP A 259 7.78 -11.83 1.67
CA ASP A 259 9.23 -11.97 1.46
C ASP A 259 10.05 -11.06 2.39
N PHE A 260 9.63 -9.80 2.56
CA PHE A 260 10.28 -8.84 3.45
C PHE A 260 10.32 -9.35 4.89
N TYR A 261 9.18 -9.72 5.46
CA TYR A 261 9.10 -10.18 6.84
C TYR A 261 9.78 -11.54 7.03
N TYR A 262 9.69 -12.45 6.05
CA TYR A 262 10.42 -13.72 6.10
C TYR A 262 11.93 -13.48 6.17
N LYS A 263 12.48 -12.62 5.31
CA LYS A 263 13.92 -12.27 5.33
C LYS A 263 14.36 -11.62 6.64
N LYS A 264 13.53 -10.76 7.24
CA LYS A 264 13.81 -10.18 8.57
C LYS A 264 13.86 -11.27 9.64
N SER A 265 12.95 -12.23 9.60
CA SER A 265 12.88 -13.33 10.57
C SER A 265 14.17 -14.17 10.60
N LEU A 266 14.81 -14.40 9.44
CA LEU A 266 16.02 -15.23 9.34
C LEU A 266 17.20 -14.69 10.17
N ASN A 267 17.23 -13.39 10.44
CA ASN A 267 18.29 -12.75 11.22
C ASN A 267 17.95 -12.60 12.71
N LEU A 268 16.68 -12.79 13.08
CA LEU A 268 16.16 -12.43 14.40
C LEU A 268 15.76 -13.64 15.24
N VAL A 269 15.35 -14.73 14.60
CA VAL A 269 14.77 -15.85 15.33
C VAL A 269 15.79 -16.97 15.53
N ASN A 270 15.85 -17.48 16.76
CA ASN A 270 16.63 -18.65 17.10
C ASN A 270 15.81 -19.93 16.85
N PRO A 271 16.20 -20.80 15.91
CA PRO A 271 15.52 -22.06 15.65
C PRO A 271 15.45 -23.02 16.84
N ASP A 272 16.32 -22.87 17.84
CA ASP A 272 16.40 -23.77 19.00
C ASP A 272 15.32 -23.50 20.06
N LEU A 273 14.57 -22.40 19.96
CA LEU A 273 13.58 -21.96 20.95
C LEU A 273 12.12 -22.28 20.57
N PHE A 274 11.89 -23.10 19.54
CA PHE A 274 10.54 -23.38 19.06
C PHE A 274 9.84 -24.50 19.84
N GLU A 275 8.52 -24.37 20.01
CA GLU A 275 7.67 -25.36 20.68
C GLU A 275 6.64 -25.96 19.70
N LEU A 276 6.37 -27.27 19.79
CA LEU A 276 5.31 -27.89 18.96
C LEU A 276 3.92 -27.53 19.53
N LYS A 277 3.07 -26.90 18.71
CA LYS A 277 1.72 -26.46 19.11
C LYS A 277 0.65 -27.54 18.90
N TYR A 278 0.76 -28.38 17.87
CA TYR A 278 -0.34 -29.23 17.40
C TYR A 278 -0.15 -30.73 17.66
N ILE A 279 1.04 -31.15 18.10
CA ILE A 279 1.36 -32.59 18.26
C ILE A 279 1.14 -33.12 19.69
N ASN A 280 0.80 -32.26 20.65
CA ASN A 280 0.41 -32.68 22.00
C ASN A 280 -1.10 -32.93 22.14
N LYS A 281 -1.69 -33.82 21.32
CA LYS A 281 -2.99 -34.46 21.62
C LYS A 281 -3.06 -35.83 20.96
N ASN A 282 -2.42 -36.82 21.58
CA ASN A 282 -2.88 -38.21 21.72
C ASN A 282 -1.96 -38.96 22.68
#